data_AF-C2XYW3-F1
#
_entry.id   AF-C2XYW3-F1
#
_cell.length_a   1.000
_cell.length_b   1.000
_cell.length_c   1.000
_cell.angle_alpha   90.00
_cell.angle_beta   90.00
_cell.angle_gamma   90.00
#
_symmetry.space_group_name_H-M   'P 1'
#
loop_
_entity.id
_entity.type
_entity.pdbx_description
1 polymer ?
#
loop_
_entity_poly.entity_id
_entity_poly.type
_entity_poly.pdbx_seq_one_letter_code
_entity_poly.pdbx_strand_id
1 'polypeptide(L)'
;MKKITVLTLTAGIALSSFAASAAAKSNHEDRPWSNVYRVYSPNDETPSQPKYNKTAYYMRVDNMSGLDGYFNAWAALKDGTDVSDGHSYKMRDGQEEFLYNLAVEKYNSGIKVKIDTRRWAEGTASGVWSPDSIRK
;
A
#
# COMPACT_ATOMS: atom_id res chain seq x y z
N MET A 1 -28.49 -59.06 -46.97
CA MET A 1 -27.76 -59.00 -45.69
C MET A 1 -26.58 -58.04 -45.87
N LYS A 2 -26.65 -56.82 -45.31
CA LYS A 2 -25.62 -55.79 -45.50
C LYS A 2 -25.40 -55.02 -44.19
N LYS A 3 -24.20 -55.24 -43.64
CA LYS A 3 -23.31 -54.38 -42.85
C LYS A 3 -23.85 -53.80 -41.53
N ILE A 4 -23.32 -54.36 -40.44
CA ILE A 4 -23.35 -53.86 -39.07
C ILE A 4 -22.40 -52.66 -39.00
N THR A 5 -22.91 -51.51 -38.57
CA THR A 5 -22.10 -50.32 -38.26
C THR A 5 -21.70 -50.39 -36.79
N VAL A 6 -20.41 -50.63 -36.53
CA VAL A 6 -19.79 -50.44 -35.21
C VAL A 6 -19.35 -48.97 -35.14
N LEU A 7 -19.90 -48.21 -34.20
CA LEU A 7 -19.47 -46.84 -33.94
C LEU A 7 -18.57 -46.80 -32.70
N THR A 8 -17.39 -46.26 -32.92
CA THR A 8 -16.26 -46.17 -31.99
C THR A 8 -16.45 -45.08 -30.93
N LEU A 9 -15.89 -45.40 -29.76
CA LEU A 9 -15.62 -44.63 -28.54
C LEU A 9 -15.26 -43.14 -28.74
N THR A 10 -15.76 -42.26 -27.86
CA THR A 10 -14.98 -41.09 -27.38
C THR A 10 -15.50 -40.62 -26.03
N ALA A 11 -14.68 -40.82 -25.00
CA ALA A 11 -14.86 -40.26 -23.67
C ALA A 11 -14.46 -38.78 -23.68
N GLY A 12 -15.42 -37.88 -23.43
CA GLY A 12 -15.15 -36.46 -23.18
C GLY A 12 -15.12 -36.20 -21.68
N ILE A 13 -13.96 -36.31 -21.04
CA ILE A 13 -13.76 -35.77 -19.69
C ILE A 13 -13.62 -34.25 -19.86
N ALA A 14 -14.67 -33.51 -19.51
CA ALA A 14 -14.61 -32.05 -19.39
C ALA A 14 -13.74 -31.71 -18.17
N LEU A 15 -12.45 -31.45 -18.40
CA LEU A 15 -11.58 -30.81 -17.43
C LEU A 15 -12.01 -29.35 -17.32
N SER A 16 -12.87 -29.03 -16.36
CA SER A 16 -13.06 -27.67 -15.89
C SER A 16 -11.73 -27.21 -15.28
N SER A 17 -10.96 -26.45 -16.05
CA SER A 17 -9.78 -25.76 -15.55
C SER A 17 -10.23 -24.68 -14.56
N PHE A 18 -10.29 -25.06 -13.28
CA PHE A 18 -10.18 -24.08 -12.20
C PHE A 18 -8.78 -23.49 -12.29
N ALA A 19 -8.65 -22.38 -13.01
CA ALA A 19 -7.46 -21.55 -12.91
C ALA A 19 -7.38 -21.07 -11.46
N ALA A 20 -6.54 -21.72 -10.66
CA ALA A 20 -6.15 -21.21 -9.36
C ALA A 20 -5.47 -19.86 -9.62
N SER A 21 -6.20 -18.77 -9.43
CA SER A 21 -5.64 -17.42 -9.41
C SER A 21 -4.55 -17.41 -8.34
N ALA A 22 -3.29 -17.33 -8.79
CA ALA A 22 -2.16 -17.19 -7.89
C ALA A 22 -2.46 -16.03 -6.93
N ALA A 23 -2.40 -16.29 -5.62
CA ALA A 23 -2.65 -15.26 -4.62
C ALA A 23 -1.71 -14.09 -4.90
N ALA A 24 -2.28 -12.89 -5.07
CA ALA A 24 -1.47 -11.69 -5.27
C ALA A 24 -0.59 -11.49 -4.03
N LYS A 25 0.72 -11.33 -4.25
CA LYS A 25 1.66 -11.02 -3.18
C LYS A 25 1.22 -9.73 -2.48
N SER A 26 1.32 -9.68 -1.15
CA SER A 26 0.89 -8.55 -0.34
C SER A 26 1.81 -8.38 0.87
N ASN A 27 2.08 -7.13 1.27
CA ASN A 27 2.82 -6.78 2.48
C ASN A 27 1.93 -5.97 3.45
N HIS A 28 1.35 -6.69 4.40
CA HIS A 28 0.53 -6.13 5.48
C HIS A 28 1.34 -5.86 6.77
N GLU A 29 2.67 -5.88 6.71
CA GLU A 29 3.49 -5.70 7.90
C GLU A 29 3.50 -4.23 8.34
N ASP A 30 2.89 -3.98 9.51
CA ASP A 30 2.98 -2.71 10.20
C ASP A 30 4.42 -2.48 10.69
N ARG A 31 5.07 -1.46 10.14
CA ARG A 31 6.41 -1.04 10.56
C ARG A 31 6.33 0.24 11.39
N PRO A 32 7.08 0.33 12.49
CA PRO A 32 7.16 1.54 13.28
C PRO A 32 7.84 2.65 12.50
N TRP A 33 7.41 3.88 12.75
CA TRP A 33 8.03 5.10 12.25
C TRP A 33 8.08 6.16 13.37
N SER A 34 9.02 7.10 13.24
CA SER A 34 9.20 8.22 14.17
C SER A 34 9.77 9.40 13.40
N ASN A 35 9.05 10.52 13.40
CA ASN A 35 9.39 11.71 12.65
C ASN A 35 9.65 12.89 13.60
N VAL A 36 10.56 13.77 13.21
CA VAL A 36 10.91 14.99 13.92
C VAL A 36 10.77 16.18 12.98
N TYR A 37 9.82 17.05 13.30
CA TYR A 37 9.56 18.26 12.53
C TYR A 37 10.22 19.47 13.19
N ARG A 38 10.75 20.36 12.35
CA ARG A 38 11.32 21.64 12.76
C ARG A 38 10.83 22.73 11.83
N VAL A 39 10.72 23.96 12.32
CA VAL A 39 10.30 25.11 11.50
C VAL A 39 11.21 25.30 10.28
N TYR A 40 12.51 25.03 10.42
CA TYR A 40 13.49 25.16 9.32
C TYR A 40 13.85 23.83 8.64
N SER A 41 13.21 22.72 9.04
CA SER A 41 13.36 21.40 8.41
C SER A 41 12.03 20.64 8.56
N PRO A 42 11.00 21.02 7.78
CA PRO A 42 9.63 20.62 8.04
C PRO A 42 9.28 19.24 7.46
N ASN A 43 10.16 18.62 6.68
CA ASN A 43 9.89 17.33 6.03
C ASN A 43 10.55 16.19 6.79
N ASP A 44 9.87 15.05 6.83
CA ASP A 44 10.42 13.78 7.31
C ASP A 44 9.67 12.62 6.62
N GLU A 45 10.12 11.39 6.81
CA GLU A 45 9.60 10.23 6.07
C GLU A 45 9.60 8.93 6.88
N THR A 46 8.69 8.03 6.53
CA THR A 46 8.68 6.68 7.12
C THR A 46 9.79 5.80 6.52
N PRO A 47 10.29 4.77 7.25
CA PRO A 47 11.21 3.79 6.68
C PRO A 47 10.58 3.08 5.48
N SER A 48 11.32 2.87 4.38
CA SER A 48 10.73 2.32 3.16
C SER A 48 10.41 0.82 3.22
N GLN A 49 9.30 0.43 2.61
CA GLN A 49 8.83 -0.96 2.52
C GLN A 49 8.55 -1.40 1.07
N PRO A 50 8.63 -2.69 0.73
CA PRO A 50 8.20 -3.16 -0.58
C PRO A 50 6.66 -3.19 -0.66
N LYS A 51 6.12 -2.68 -1.77
CA LYS A 51 4.70 -2.73 -2.10
C LYS A 51 4.44 -3.71 -3.23
N TYR A 52 3.39 -4.53 -3.12
CA TYR A 52 3.15 -5.58 -4.10
C TYR A 52 1.85 -5.46 -4.88
N ASN A 53 0.84 -4.78 -4.34
CA ASN A 53 -0.46 -4.69 -4.98
C ASN A 53 -1.03 -3.27 -4.94
N LYS A 54 -2.24 -3.10 -5.50
CA LYS A 54 -2.89 -1.80 -5.76
C LYS A 54 -3.65 -1.22 -4.56
N THR A 55 -3.49 -1.81 -3.37
CA THR A 55 -4.21 -1.34 -2.18
C THR A 55 -3.58 -0.06 -1.62
N ALA A 56 -4.21 0.55 -0.61
CA ALA A 56 -3.75 1.81 -0.04
C ALA A 56 -2.47 1.63 0.81
N TYR A 57 -1.77 2.74 1.07
CA TYR A 57 -0.80 2.78 2.15
C TYR A 57 -1.57 3.09 3.43
N TYR A 58 -1.32 2.35 4.50
CA TYR A 58 -1.92 2.63 5.80
C TYR A 58 -0.93 3.36 6.70
N MET A 59 -1.40 4.36 7.44
CA MET A 59 -0.66 5.03 8.50
C MET A 59 -1.56 5.21 9.71
N ARG A 60 -1.02 4.91 10.89
CA ARG A 60 -1.59 5.28 12.18
C ARG A 60 -0.59 6.08 12.99
N VAL A 61 -1.08 7.13 13.64
CA VAL A 61 -0.34 7.94 14.59
C VAL A 61 -0.68 7.47 15.99
N ASP A 62 0.31 6.93 16.68
CA ASP A 62 0.15 6.43 18.05
C ASP A 62 0.48 7.51 19.09
N ASN A 63 1.41 8.42 18.77
CA ASN A 63 1.78 9.53 19.65
C ASN A 63 2.16 10.77 18.85
N MET A 64 1.83 11.94 19.39
CA MET A 64 2.25 13.23 18.87
C MET A 64 2.62 14.18 20.01
N SER A 65 3.74 14.89 19.90
CA SER A 65 4.22 15.81 20.94
C SER A 65 4.79 17.09 20.34
N GLY A 66 4.52 18.24 20.98
CA GLY A 66 4.97 19.56 20.53
C GLY A 66 4.25 20.10 19.28
N LEU A 67 3.52 19.26 18.54
CA LEU A 67 2.76 19.69 17.38
C LEU A 67 1.37 20.23 17.76
N ASP A 68 1.08 21.46 17.34
CA ASP A 68 -0.26 22.07 17.43
C ASP A 68 -1.22 21.49 16.36
N GLY A 69 -1.51 20.21 16.49
CA GLY A 69 -2.74 19.61 15.98
C GLY A 69 -2.61 18.65 14.79
N TYR A 70 -1.66 18.82 13.86
CA TYR A 70 -1.51 17.87 12.74
C TYR A 70 -0.17 17.98 12.00
N PHE A 71 0.16 16.94 11.22
CA PHE A 71 1.12 16.98 10.10
C PHE A 71 0.43 16.51 8.81
N ASN A 72 0.99 16.83 7.65
CA ASN A 72 0.51 16.33 6.36
C ASN A 72 1.26 15.07 5.97
N ALA A 73 0.60 14.08 5.38
CA ALA A 73 1.19 12.86 4.86
C ALA A 73 0.72 12.58 3.43
N TRP A 74 1.58 12.00 2.58
CA TRP A 74 1.25 11.56 1.23
C TRP A 74 2.10 10.36 0.79
N ALA A 75 1.58 9.59 -0.16
CA ALA A 75 2.25 8.39 -0.66
C ALA A 75 3.39 8.75 -1.62
N ALA A 76 4.57 8.16 -1.40
CA ALA A 76 5.76 8.36 -2.23
C ALA A 76 6.49 7.03 -2.54
N LEU A 77 7.28 7.02 -3.61
CA LEU A 77 8.32 6.01 -3.81
C LEU A 77 9.51 6.28 -2.89
N LYS A 78 10.40 5.30 -2.71
CA LYS A 78 11.61 5.45 -1.88
C LYS A 78 12.46 6.68 -2.25
N ASP A 79 12.53 7.02 -3.53
CA ASP A 79 13.30 8.16 -4.04
C ASP A 79 12.61 9.52 -3.84
N GLY A 80 11.41 9.55 -3.27
CA GLY A 80 10.61 10.77 -3.06
C GLY A 80 9.71 11.12 -4.24
N THR A 81 9.62 10.29 -5.27
CA THR A 81 8.63 10.48 -6.35
C THR A 81 7.22 10.40 -5.78
N ASP A 82 6.44 11.46 -5.96
CA ASP A 82 5.03 11.47 -5.56
C ASP A 82 4.23 10.43 -6.35
N VAL A 83 3.50 9.60 -5.62
CA VAL A 83 2.54 8.65 -6.19
C VAL A 83 1.15 8.84 -5.59
N SER A 84 0.93 9.93 -4.86
CA SER A 84 -0.32 10.27 -4.19
C SER A 84 -1.34 10.88 -5.15
N ASP A 85 -0.94 11.25 -6.36
CA ASP A 85 -1.81 11.90 -7.35
C ASP A 85 -2.44 13.19 -6.79
N GLY A 86 -1.67 13.92 -5.99
CA GLY A 86 -2.09 15.16 -5.34
C GLY A 86 -2.87 14.99 -4.03
N HIS A 87 -3.07 13.76 -3.54
CA HIS A 87 -3.74 13.51 -2.27
C HIS A 87 -2.80 13.76 -1.09
N SER A 88 -3.24 14.61 -0.15
CA SER A 88 -2.51 14.87 1.10
C SER A 88 -3.47 14.81 2.29
N TYR A 89 -3.04 14.13 3.34
CA TYR A 89 -3.87 13.78 4.49
C TYR A 89 -3.35 14.49 5.73
N LYS A 90 -4.24 15.17 6.46
CA LYS A 90 -3.92 15.75 7.77
C LYS A 90 -4.02 14.67 8.82
N MET A 91 -2.87 14.27 9.35
CA MET A 91 -2.73 13.25 10.38
C MET A 91 -2.69 13.91 11.76
N ARG A 92 -3.47 13.38 12.69
CA ARG A 92 -3.57 13.83 14.09
C ARG A 92 -3.22 12.68 15.03
N ASP A 93 -2.98 13.03 16.30
CA ASP A 93 -2.77 12.03 17.33
C ASP A 93 -3.96 11.05 17.44
N GLY A 94 -3.68 9.75 17.51
CA GLY A 94 -4.68 8.69 17.52
C GLY A 94 -5.43 8.44 16.20
N GLN A 95 -5.07 9.13 15.11
CA GLN A 95 -5.72 8.96 13.80
C GLN A 95 -5.06 7.85 12.98
N GLU A 96 -5.88 7.15 12.20
CA GLU A 96 -5.45 6.26 11.13
C GLU A 96 -6.01 6.71 9.78
N GLU A 97 -5.25 6.48 8.71
CA GLU A 97 -5.66 6.80 7.34
C GLU A 97 -5.16 5.76 6.34
N PHE A 98 -5.92 5.65 5.25
CA PHE A 98 -5.58 4.84 4.07
C PHE A 98 -5.29 5.79 2.91
N LEU A 99 -4.01 6.04 2.67
CA LEU A 99 -3.52 6.98 1.68
C LEU A 99 -3.65 6.39 0.28
N TYR A 100 -4.28 7.17 -0.61
CA TYR A 100 -4.32 6.88 -2.03
C TYR A 100 -2.92 6.85 -2.62
N ASN A 101 -2.68 5.91 -3.54
CA ASN A 101 -1.43 5.82 -4.27
C ASN A 101 -1.62 5.18 -5.65
N LEU A 102 -0.67 5.44 -6.55
CA LEU A 102 -0.59 4.86 -7.90
C LEU A 102 0.74 4.11 -8.13
N ALA A 103 1.39 3.65 -7.06
CA ALA A 103 2.73 3.08 -7.15
C ALA A 103 2.79 1.81 -8.00
N VAL A 104 1.84 0.89 -7.83
CA VAL A 104 1.83 -0.36 -8.61
C VAL A 104 1.17 -0.15 -9.97
N GLU A 105 0.26 0.81 -10.08
CA GLU A 105 -0.42 1.20 -11.31
C GLU A 105 0.52 1.84 -12.33
N LYS A 106 1.42 2.73 -11.89
CA LYS A 106 2.33 3.48 -12.76
C LYS A 106 3.72 2.84 -12.89
N TYR A 107 4.13 2.01 -11.94
CA TYR A 107 5.47 1.43 -11.90
C TYR A 107 5.40 -0.10 -11.94
N ASN A 108 5.80 -0.79 -10.86
CA ASN A 108 5.86 -2.26 -10.82
C ASN A 108 5.55 -2.79 -9.41
N SER A 109 5.12 -4.05 -9.35
CA SER A 109 5.05 -4.81 -8.10
C SER A 109 6.46 -5.04 -7.52
N GLY A 110 6.61 -4.96 -6.20
CA GLY A 110 7.89 -5.10 -5.49
C GLY A 110 8.69 -3.81 -5.36
N ILE A 111 8.16 -2.68 -5.81
CA ILE A 111 8.82 -1.38 -5.68
C ILE A 111 8.89 -0.93 -4.21
N LYS A 112 9.97 -0.22 -3.86
CA LYS A 112 10.14 0.36 -2.51
C LYS A 112 9.37 1.68 -2.42
N VAL A 113 8.55 1.79 -1.40
CA VAL A 113 7.67 2.93 -1.14
C VAL A 113 7.83 3.41 0.29
N LYS A 114 7.40 4.65 0.55
CA LYS A 114 7.39 5.30 1.86
C LYS A 114 6.22 6.27 1.95
N ILE A 115 5.96 6.79 3.14
CA ILE A 115 5.07 7.94 3.33
C ILE A 115 5.95 9.15 3.64
N ASP A 116 5.84 10.16 2.79
CA ASP A 116 6.45 11.45 3.04
C ASP A 116 5.52 12.28 3.92
N THR A 117 6.11 13.08 4.79
CA THR A 117 5.37 13.89 5.76
C THR A 117 5.91 15.31 5.83
N ARG A 118 5.05 16.26 6.20
CA ARG A 118 5.44 17.66 6.37
C ARG A 118 4.69 18.37 7.48
N ARG A 119 5.44 19.12 8.30
CA ARG A 119 4.91 20.11 9.23
C ARG A 119 5.92 21.22 9.53
N TRP A 120 5.47 22.47 9.39
CA TRP A 120 6.22 23.68 9.76
C TRP A 120 5.98 24.03 11.24
N ALA A 121 6.44 23.18 12.15
CA ALA A 121 6.39 23.39 13.59
C ALA A 121 7.48 22.55 14.26
N GLU A 122 7.77 22.84 15.53
CA GLU A 122 8.66 22.01 16.35
C GLU A 122 7.85 20.88 16.99
N GLY A 123 8.23 19.63 16.75
CA GLY A 123 7.57 18.51 17.43
C GLY A 123 7.89 17.16 16.82
N THR A 124 7.30 16.13 17.39
CA THR A 124 7.49 14.74 16.97
C THR A 124 6.16 14.04 16.77
N ALA A 125 6.18 13.03 15.91
CA ALA A 125 5.07 12.10 15.77
C ALA A 125 5.65 10.70 15.57
N SER A 126 4.94 9.68 16.05
CA SER A 126 5.31 8.29 15.85
C SER A 126 4.07 7.40 15.71
N GLY A 127 4.28 6.22 15.16
CA GLY A 127 3.24 5.22 15.04
C GLY A 127 3.66 4.07 14.16
N VAL A 128 2.72 3.51 13.40
CA VAL A 128 2.97 2.42 12.46
C VAL A 128 2.44 2.73 11.07
N TRP A 129 2.97 2.05 10.07
CA TRP A 129 2.50 2.15 8.69
C TRP A 129 2.73 0.84 7.93
N SER A 130 1.92 0.56 6.91
CA SER A 130 2.06 -0.61 6.04
C SER A 130 1.75 -0.26 4.57
N PRO A 131 2.43 -0.87 3.59
CA PRO A 131 2.33 -0.47 2.19
C PRO A 131 1.15 -1.09 1.44
N ASP A 132 0.66 -2.26 1.84
CA ASP A 132 -0.52 -2.91 1.23
C ASP A 132 -1.62 -3.08 2.27
N SER A 133 -2.64 -2.23 2.25
CA SER A 133 -3.72 -2.24 3.26
C SER A 133 -5.10 -1.92 2.67
N ILE A 134 -6.11 -2.64 3.17
CA ILE A 134 -7.52 -2.49 2.79
C ILE A 134 -8.34 -2.00 3.98
N ARG A 135 -9.28 -1.08 3.72
CA ARG A 135 -10.27 -0.65 4.71
C ARG A 135 -11.24 -1.81 4.96
N LYS A 136 -11.42 -2.19 6.23
CA LYS A 136 -12.39 -3.21 6.65
C LYS A 136 -13.81 -2.64 6.66
#